data_AF-A0A2N1WHG7-F1
#
_entry.id   AF-A0A2N1WHG7-F1
#
_cell.length_a   1.000
_cell.length_b   1.000
_cell.length_c   1.000
_cell.angle_alpha   90.00
_cell.angle_beta   90.00
_cell.angle_gamma   90.00
#
_symmetry.space_group_name_H-M   'P 1'
#
loop_
_entity.id
_entity.type
_entity.pdbx_description
1 polymer ?
#
loop_
_entity_poly.entity_id
_entity_poly.type
_entity_poly.pdbx_seq_one_letter_code
_entity_poly.pdbx_strand_id
1 'polypeptide(L)'
;MKLDRQNPRLVGISARTTDESIVAQLYRGEELGELLQSISSNGYLDIEPLIVWLDPSDDQFIVLEGNRRLAAIRLFREPALAGAIEKNERLKIVVPEISEAVRQSLEKVSVYRVVDRDSARSFIGFKHINGAAKWESFAKAKFAAEWYKSGNVTLQEISEKIGDRHDTIKRMVAAIYVLDQAEIRGVFSLTDRKTTKFNFSHLYTALSRSTYMSYLGLETAWSRYDPQPNPVPNENIDRLREVLVWIYGSKADGREPVVQSQNPDIKYLGETLMSAEGLHILHAGGTLAEA
;
A
#
# COMPACT_ATOMS: atom_id res chain seq x y z
N MET A 1 -23.01 7.28 -4.89
CA MET A 1 -21.95 6.31 -4.53
C MET A 1 -20.67 7.09 -4.23
N LYS A 2 -19.87 6.62 -3.28
CA LYS A 2 -18.63 7.27 -2.82
C LYS A 2 -17.41 6.37 -3.06
N LEU A 3 -16.26 7.00 -3.28
CA LEU A 3 -14.98 6.30 -3.27
C LEU A 3 -14.62 5.86 -1.85
N ASP A 4 -13.98 4.71 -1.72
CA ASP A 4 -13.54 4.22 -0.41
C ASP A 4 -12.24 4.91 0.03
N ARG A 5 -12.36 5.77 1.05
CA ARG A 5 -11.21 6.48 1.65
C ARG A 5 -10.25 5.57 2.40
N GLN A 6 -10.67 4.34 2.73
CA GLN A 6 -9.84 3.33 3.37
C GLN A 6 -9.26 2.32 2.38
N ASN A 7 -9.31 2.61 1.07
CA ASN A 7 -8.82 1.68 0.06
C ASN A 7 -7.31 1.42 0.24
N PRO A 8 -6.85 0.15 0.32
CA PRO A 8 -5.45 -0.20 0.51
C PRO A 8 -4.48 0.36 -0.56
N ARG A 9 -4.98 0.67 -1.76
CA ARG A 9 -4.20 1.29 -2.85
C ARG A 9 -3.85 2.75 -2.59
N LEU A 10 -4.45 3.40 -1.59
CA LEU A 10 -4.20 4.79 -1.23
C LEU A 10 -2.97 4.95 -0.32
N VAL A 11 -1.80 4.55 -0.82
CA VAL A 11 -0.52 4.60 -0.10
C VAL A 11 -0.07 6.05 0.10
N GLY A 12 0.25 6.43 1.34
CA GLY A 12 0.89 7.71 1.65
C GLY A 12 -0.05 8.93 1.73
N ILE A 13 -1.37 8.75 1.76
CA ILE A 13 -2.33 9.85 2.00
C ILE A 13 -2.89 9.75 3.43
N SER A 14 -2.95 10.90 4.12
CA SER A 14 -3.45 11.04 5.49
C SER A 14 -4.98 10.95 5.57
N ALA A 15 -5.53 10.86 6.78
CA ALA A 15 -6.98 10.74 7.06
C ALA A 15 -7.88 11.89 6.52
N ARG A 16 -7.33 12.88 5.81
CA ARG A 16 -8.06 14.00 5.17
C ARG A 16 -8.15 13.87 3.64
N THR A 17 -8.13 12.66 3.11
CA THR A 17 -8.21 12.41 1.67
C THR A 17 -9.53 12.94 1.08
N THR A 18 -9.43 13.88 0.13
CA THR A 18 -10.58 14.32 -0.67
C THR A 18 -10.77 13.40 -1.87
N ASP A 19 -11.94 13.47 -2.52
CA ASP A 19 -12.19 12.64 -3.71
C ASP A 19 -11.20 12.95 -4.84
N GLU A 20 -10.78 14.22 -4.95
CA GLU A 20 -9.74 14.66 -5.89
C GLU A 20 -8.42 13.93 -5.64
N SER A 21 -7.97 13.85 -4.38
CA SER A 21 -6.74 13.15 -4.02
C SER A 21 -6.80 11.65 -4.33
N ILE A 22 -7.95 11.01 -4.08
CA ILE A 22 -8.17 9.59 -4.42
C ILE A 22 -8.04 9.38 -5.92
N VAL A 23 -8.79 10.16 -6.72
CA VAL A 23 -8.80 10.03 -8.18
C VAL A 23 -7.42 10.32 -8.76
N ALA A 24 -6.72 11.34 -8.26
CA ALA A 24 -5.36 11.66 -8.68
C ALA A 24 -4.38 10.51 -8.39
N GLN A 25 -4.50 9.85 -7.24
CA GLN A 25 -3.67 8.70 -6.92
C GLN A 25 -3.97 7.49 -7.80
N LEU A 26 -5.25 7.18 -8.02
CA LEU A 26 -5.65 6.11 -8.94
C LEU A 26 -5.16 6.39 -10.37
N TYR A 27 -5.11 7.66 -10.77
CA TYR A 27 -4.54 8.07 -12.05
C TYR A 27 -3.03 7.83 -12.15
N ARG A 28 -2.28 8.17 -11.11
CA ARG A 28 -0.81 8.00 -11.09
C ARG A 28 -0.37 6.54 -10.92
N GLY A 29 -1.12 5.74 -10.16
CA GLY A 29 -0.66 4.43 -9.68
C GLY A 29 -1.40 3.21 -10.24
N GLU A 30 -2.56 3.38 -10.86
CA GLU A 30 -3.44 2.26 -11.25
C GLU A 30 -3.94 2.37 -12.70
N GLU A 31 -3.19 3.06 -13.58
CA GLU A 31 -3.49 3.14 -15.02
C GLU A 31 -4.93 3.61 -15.33
N LEU A 32 -5.51 4.49 -14.51
CA LEU A 32 -6.86 5.03 -14.75
C LEU A 32 -6.98 5.69 -16.12
N GLY A 33 -5.89 6.31 -16.62
CA GLY A 33 -5.83 6.89 -17.96
C GLY A 33 -6.14 5.89 -19.07
N GLU A 34 -5.63 4.67 -18.98
CA GLU A 34 -5.92 3.61 -19.96
C GLU A 34 -7.38 3.16 -19.90
N LEU A 35 -7.94 3.07 -18.69
CA LEU A 35 -9.35 2.76 -18.51
C LEU A 35 -10.25 3.83 -19.13
N LEU A 36 -9.91 5.11 -18.98
CA LEU A 36 -10.64 6.21 -19.63
C LEU A 36 -10.64 6.03 -21.15
N GLN A 37 -9.48 5.73 -21.76
CA GLN A 37 -9.37 5.50 -23.21
C GLN A 37 -10.18 4.28 -23.68
N SER A 38 -10.17 3.21 -22.88
CA SER A 38 -10.93 2.00 -23.18
C SER A 38 -12.44 2.26 -23.14
N ILE A 39 -12.92 2.96 -22.11
CA ILE A 39 -14.34 3.33 -21.97
C ILE A 39 -14.76 4.29 -23.08
N SER A 40 -13.94 5.28 -23.44
CA SER A 40 -14.29 6.21 -24.51
C SER A 40 -14.42 5.53 -25.87
N SER A 41 -13.61 4.50 -26.10
CA SER A 41 -13.59 3.74 -27.35
C SER A 41 -14.71 2.69 -27.43
N ASN A 42 -15.00 2.00 -26.31
CA ASN A 42 -15.82 0.79 -26.31
C ASN A 42 -17.12 0.89 -25.51
N GLY A 43 -17.32 1.97 -24.75
CA GLY A 43 -18.35 2.03 -23.72
C GLY A 43 -17.92 1.35 -22.42
N TYR A 44 -18.73 1.51 -21.38
CA TYR A 44 -18.53 0.83 -20.11
C TYR A 44 -18.94 -0.64 -20.23
N LEU A 45 -17.97 -1.53 -20.07
CA LEU A 45 -18.21 -2.97 -20.04
C LEU A 45 -18.58 -3.40 -18.61
N ASP A 46 -19.87 -3.62 -18.39
CA ASP A 46 -20.42 -4.03 -17.09
C ASP A 46 -20.30 -5.54 -16.83
N ILE A 47 -19.07 -6.06 -17.00
CA ILE A 47 -18.78 -7.50 -16.88
C ILE A 47 -18.52 -7.90 -15.43
N GLU A 48 -17.93 -6.98 -14.66
CA GLU A 48 -17.70 -7.16 -13.23
C GLU A 48 -18.57 -6.16 -12.47
N PRO A 49 -19.32 -6.54 -11.43
CA PRO A 49 -20.01 -5.54 -10.63
C PRO A 49 -19.03 -4.72 -9.78
N LEU A 50 -19.43 -3.53 -9.37
CA LEU A 50 -18.79 -2.82 -8.24
C LEU A 50 -19.20 -3.50 -6.93
N ILE A 51 -18.28 -3.68 -5.99
CA ILE A 51 -18.66 -4.18 -4.66
C ILE A 51 -18.92 -2.98 -3.76
N VAL A 52 -20.13 -2.91 -3.21
CA VAL A 52 -20.58 -1.75 -2.44
C VAL A 52 -21.05 -2.16 -1.06
N TRP A 53 -20.83 -1.28 -0.09
CA TRP A 53 -21.39 -1.36 1.24
C TRP A 53 -22.22 -0.10 1.49
N LEU A 54 -23.40 -0.26 2.10
CA LEU A 54 -24.24 0.88 2.48
C LEU A 54 -23.72 1.43 3.81
N ASP A 55 -23.16 2.64 3.79
CA ASP A 55 -22.67 3.29 5.00
C ASP A 55 -23.88 3.67 5.89
N PRO A 56 -24.02 3.10 7.10
CA PRO A 56 -25.16 3.38 7.96
C PRO A 56 -25.15 4.80 8.54
N SER A 57 -24.05 5.55 8.41
CA SER A 57 -23.96 6.92 8.92
C SER A 57 -24.65 7.95 8.02
N ASP A 58 -24.75 7.68 6.72
CA ASP A 58 -25.29 8.63 5.74
C ASP A 58 -26.12 7.99 4.61
N ASP A 59 -26.41 6.70 4.71
CA ASP A 59 -27.17 5.90 3.74
C ASP A 59 -26.64 6.00 2.29
N GLN A 60 -25.33 6.22 2.13
CA GLN A 60 -24.66 6.21 0.83
C GLN A 60 -23.89 4.91 0.60
N PHE A 61 -23.91 4.43 -0.64
CA PHE A 61 -23.05 3.32 -1.05
C PHE A 61 -21.59 3.76 -1.15
N ILE A 62 -20.71 3.10 -0.40
CA ILE A 62 -19.25 3.17 -0.55
C ILE A 62 -18.80 2.02 -1.44
N VAL A 63 -18.02 2.33 -2.48
CA VAL A 63 -17.45 1.34 -3.39
C VAL A 63 -16.18 0.76 -2.76
N LEU A 64 -16.29 -0.44 -2.18
CA LEU A 64 -15.18 -1.17 -1.57
C LEU A 64 -14.24 -1.77 -2.63
N GLU A 65 -14.78 -2.14 -3.78
CA GLU A 65 -14.02 -2.72 -4.90
C GLU A 65 -14.51 -2.17 -6.23
N GLY A 66 -13.57 -1.88 -7.14
CA GLY A 66 -13.86 -1.16 -8.38
C GLY A 66 -13.74 0.36 -8.26
N ASN A 67 -13.00 0.87 -7.26
CA ASN A 67 -12.74 2.31 -7.11
C ASN A 67 -12.18 2.97 -8.37
N ARG A 68 -11.31 2.29 -9.13
CA ARG A 68 -10.81 2.77 -10.43
C ARG A 68 -11.94 2.98 -11.45
N ARG A 69 -12.90 2.05 -11.50
CA ARG A 69 -14.06 2.13 -12.41
C ARG A 69 -15.02 3.23 -11.98
N LEU A 70 -15.29 3.36 -10.68
CA LEU A 70 -16.07 4.48 -10.16
C LEU A 70 -15.39 5.82 -10.48
N ALA A 71 -14.08 5.94 -10.27
CA ALA A 71 -13.32 7.15 -10.60
C ALA A 71 -13.42 7.50 -12.10
N ALA A 72 -13.31 6.52 -13.00
CA ALA A 72 -13.47 6.74 -14.44
C ALA A 72 -14.89 7.24 -14.78
N ILE A 73 -15.93 6.59 -14.26
CA ILE A 73 -17.32 6.98 -14.45
C ILE A 73 -17.53 8.43 -13.98
N ARG A 74 -17.02 8.77 -12.79
CA ARG A 74 -17.13 10.12 -12.24
C ARG A 74 -16.40 11.16 -13.09
N LEU A 75 -15.21 10.88 -13.60
CA LEU A 75 -14.49 11.80 -14.49
C LEU A 75 -15.27 12.11 -15.78
N PHE A 76 -15.99 11.13 -16.34
CA PHE A 76 -16.87 11.37 -17.50
C PHE A 76 -18.18 12.10 -17.15
N ARG A 77 -18.73 11.86 -15.96
CA ARG A 77 -20.04 12.36 -15.52
C ARG A 77 -19.99 13.70 -14.78
N GLU A 78 -18.85 14.04 -14.20
CA GLU A 78 -18.63 15.23 -13.36
C GLU A 78 -17.51 16.09 -13.97
N PRO A 79 -17.78 16.91 -15.01
CA PRO A 79 -16.74 17.69 -15.70
C PRO A 79 -15.91 18.60 -14.78
N ALA A 80 -16.51 19.06 -13.67
CA ALA A 80 -15.82 19.89 -12.68
C ALA A 80 -14.72 19.14 -11.91
N LEU A 81 -14.78 17.80 -11.83
CA LEU A 81 -13.83 16.99 -11.06
C LEU A 81 -12.42 17.08 -11.62
N ALA A 82 -12.26 16.99 -12.94
CA ALA A 82 -10.95 17.09 -13.58
C ALA A 82 -10.29 18.46 -13.32
N GLY A 83 -11.07 19.54 -13.41
CA GLY A 83 -10.60 20.90 -13.10
C GLY A 83 -10.26 21.09 -11.62
N ALA A 84 -11.04 20.49 -10.72
CA ALA A 84 -10.75 20.50 -9.28
C ALA A 84 -9.44 19.73 -8.96
N ILE A 85 -9.22 18.59 -9.60
CA ILE A 85 -7.97 17.81 -9.48
C ILE A 85 -6.78 18.61 -10.02
N GLU A 86 -6.90 19.26 -11.18
CA GLU A 86 -5.83 20.09 -11.71
C GLU A 86 -5.45 21.21 -10.74
N LYS A 87 -6.44 21.88 -10.14
CA LYS A 87 -6.22 22.94 -9.15
C LYS A 87 -5.62 22.43 -7.83
N ASN A 88 -6.17 21.36 -7.27
CA ASN A 88 -5.85 20.92 -5.91
C ASN A 88 -4.63 19.98 -5.87
N GLU A 89 -4.47 19.12 -6.88
CA GLU A 89 -3.45 18.07 -6.94
C GLU A 89 -2.33 18.36 -7.95
N ARG A 90 -2.41 19.51 -8.66
CA ARG A 90 -1.49 19.92 -9.73
C ARG A 90 -1.31 18.82 -10.79
N LEU A 91 -2.41 18.12 -11.10
CA LEU A 91 -2.43 17.00 -12.03
C LEU A 91 -3.48 17.24 -13.10
N LYS A 92 -3.02 17.41 -14.35
CA LYS A 92 -3.92 17.49 -15.50
C LYS A 92 -4.32 16.08 -15.93
N ILE A 93 -5.59 15.73 -15.70
CA ILE A 93 -6.19 14.50 -16.21
C ILE A 93 -6.83 14.79 -17.56
N VAL A 94 -6.39 14.08 -18.60
CA VAL A 94 -7.03 14.13 -19.92
C VAL A 94 -8.21 13.15 -19.92
N VAL A 95 -9.42 13.69 -19.95
CA VAL A 95 -10.66 12.92 -20.10
C VAL A 95 -11.06 12.96 -21.59
N PRO A 96 -11.09 11.81 -22.30
CA PRO A 96 -11.48 11.79 -23.71
C PRO A 96 -12.93 12.23 -23.93
N GLU A 97 -13.24 12.73 -25.12
CA GLU A 97 -14.63 12.91 -25.53
C GLU A 97 -15.30 11.55 -25.76
N ILE A 98 -16.60 11.48 -25.47
CA ILE A 98 -17.39 10.25 -25.61
C ILE A 98 -18.64 10.51 -26.43
N SER A 99 -19.03 9.53 -27.23
CA SER A 99 -20.30 9.56 -27.97
C SER A 99 -21.49 9.44 -27.01
N GLU A 100 -22.69 9.78 -27.49
CA GLU A 100 -23.92 9.64 -26.70
C GLU A 100 -24.18 8.16 -26.33
N ALA A 101 -23.87 7.21 -27.22
CA ALA A 101 -23.98 5.79 -26.94
C ALA A 101 -23.06 5.35 -25.77
N VAL A 102 -21.81 5.85 -25.74
CA VAL A 102 -20.89 5.60 -24.64
C VAL A 102 -21.40 6.27 -23.35
N ARG A 103 -21.93 7.48 -23.44
CA ARG A 103 -22.52 8.18 -22.28
C ARG A 103 -23.67 7.40 -21.65
N GLN A 104 -24.53 6.81 -22.48
CA GLN A 104 -25.64 5.96 -22.03
C GLN A 104 -25.15 4.70 -21.30
N SER A 105 -24.04 4.11 -21.74
CA SER A 105 -23.45 2.94 -21.06
C SER A 105 -22.98 3.21 -19.62
N LEU A 106 -22.81 4.48 -19.24
CA LEU A 106 -22.38 4.91 -17.91
C LEU A 106 -23.55 5.25 -16.96
N GLU A 107 -24.81 5.20 -17.42
CA GLU A 107 -25.97 5.60 -16.62
C GLU A 107 -26.30 4.62 -15.49
N LYS A 108 -26.09 3.33 -15.74
CA LYS A 108 -26.36 2.25 -14.79
C LYS A 108 -25.18 1.30 -14.81
N VAL A 109 -24.77 0.89 -13.61
CA VAL A 109 -23.69 -0.08 -13.42
C VAL A 109 -24.15 -1.14 -12.44
N SER A 110 -23.74 -2.38 -12.69
CA SER A 110 -24.03 -3.49 -11.80
C SER A 110 -23.26 -3.33 -10.50
N VAL A 111 -23.95 -3.54 -9.39
CA VAL A 111 -23.36 -3.53 -8.06
C VAL A 111 -23.72 -4.79 -7.30
N TYR A 112 -22.77 -5.28 -6.52
CA TYR A 112 -22.99 -6.32 -5.53
C TYR A 112 -22.91 -5.70 -4.14
N ARG A 113 -24.04 -5.65 -3.45
CA ARG A 113 -24.13 -5.09 -2.11
C ARG A 113 -23.73 -6.15 -1.08
N VAL A 114 -22.72 -5.84 -0.28
CA VAL A 114 -22.33 -6.64 0.89
C VAL A 114 -23.01 -6.10 2.15
N VAL A 115 -23.12 -6.96 3.17
CA VAL A 115 -23.71 -6.62 4.46
C VAL A 115 -22.80 -5.65 5.23
N ASP A 116 -21.49 -5.92 5.20
CA ASP A 116 -20.46 -5.14 5.89
C ASP A 116 -19.14 -5.15 5.11
N ARG A 117 -18.17 -4.33 5.56
CA ARG A 117 -16.84 -4.24 4.93
C ARG A 117 -16.06 -5.56 5.02
N ASP A 118 -16.24 -6.33 6.09
CA ASP A 118 -15.53 -7.60 6.30
C ASP A 118 -15.96 -8.67 5.29
N SER A 119 -17.24 -8.70 4.94
CA SER A 119 -17.81 -9.57 3.91
C SER A 119 -17.18 -9.32 2.54
N ALA A 120 -16.82 -8.06 2.23
CA ALA A 120 -16.11 -7.74 1.00
C ALA A 120 -14.63 -8.15 1.04
N ARG A 121 -13.99 -8.21 2.21
CA ARG A 121 -12.54 -8.52 2.33
C ARG A 121 -12.18 -9.87 1.70
N SER A 122 -12.99 -10.91 1.93
CA SER A 122 -12.73 -12.23 1.36
C SER A 122 -12.81 -12.23 -0.17
N PHE A 123 -13.78 -11.52 -0.75
CA PHE A 123 -13.92 -11.38 -2.21
C PHE A 123 -12.78 -10.55 -2.83
N ILE A 124 -12.44 -9.42 -2.21
CA ILE A 124 -11.38 -8.51 -2.65
C ILE A 124 -10.02 -9.21 -2.61
N GLY A 125 -9.71 -9.89 -1.50
CA GLY A 125 -8.48 -10.65 -1.32
C GLY A 125 -8.34 -11.75 -2.39
N PHE A 126 -9.37 -12.59 -2.55
CA PHE A 126 -9.35 -13.64 -3.56
C PHE A 126 -9.12 -13.09 -4.98
N LYS A 127 -9.84 -12.01 -5.34
CA LYS A 127 -9.80 -11.43 -6.69
C LYS A 127 -8.46 -10.78 -7.04
N HIS A 128 -7.86 -9.98 -6.16
CA HIS A 128 -6.65 -9.23 -6.52
C HIS A 128 -5.34 -10.00 -6.30
N ILE A 129 -5.41 -11.17 -5.65
CA ILE A 129 -4.24 -12.03 -5.54
C ILE A 129 -4.20 -13.07 -6.67
N ASN A 130 -5.36 -13.56 -7.12
CA ASN A 130 -5.46 -14.52 -8.22
C ASN A 130 -5.86 -13.92 -9.57
N GLY A 131 -6.26 -12.65 -9.62
CA GLY A 131 -6.69 -11.96 -10.84
C GLY A 131 -5.53 -11.38 -11.66
N ALA A 132 -5.85 -10.93 -12.88
CA ALA A 132 -4.87 -10.44 -13.85
C ALA A 132 -4.12 -9.17 -13.39
N ALA A 133 -4.76 -8.31 -12.60
CA ALA A 133 -4.16 -7.11 -12.00
C ALA A 133 -3.74 -7.38 -10.55
N LYS A 134 -2.63 -8.08 -10.38
CA LYS A 134 -2.12 -8.51 -9.05
C LYS A 134 -1.77 -7.30 -8.19
N TRP A 135 -2.18 -7.32 -6.93
CA TRP A 135 -1.72 -6.31 -5.96
C TRP A 135 -0.20 -6.31 -5.82
N GLU A 136 0.37 -5.11 -5.82
CA GLU A 136 1.74 -4.86 -5.36
C GLU A 136 1.91 -5.35 -3.91
N SER A 137 3.10 -5.86 -3.60
CA SER A 137 3.39 -6.56 -2.34
C SER A 137 3.01 -5.76 -1.09
N PHE A 138 3.17 -4.43 -1.11
CA PHE A 138 2.79 -3.56 0.00
C PHE A 138 1.28 -3.44 0.21
N ALA A 139 0.50 -3.26 -0.86
CA ALA A 139 -0.94 -3.11 -0.76
C ALA A 139 -1.58 -4.39 -0.19
N LYS A 140 -1.08 -5.54 -0.65
CA LYS A 140 -1.42 -6.86 -0.12
C LYS A 140 -1.09 -6.98 1.37
N ALA A 141 0.12 -6.58 1.76
CA ALA A 141 0.56 -6.63 3.15
C ALA A 141 -0.28 -5.73 4.07
N LYS A 142 -0.56 -4.49 3.63
CA LYS A 142 -1.38 -3.54 4.37
C LYS A 142 -2.80 -4.08 4.56
N PHE A 143 -3.39 -4.63 3.50
CA PHE A 143 -4.70 -5.27 3.58
C PHE A 143 -4.70 -6.45 4.58
N ALA A 144 -3.72 -7.34 4.49
CA ALA A 144 -3.60 -8.47 5.41
C ALA A 144 -3.41 -8.00 6.86
N ALA A 145 -2.63 -6.96 7.10
CA ALA A 145 -2.40 -6.41 8.44
C ALA A 145 -3.66 -5.77 9.02
N GLU A 146 -4.42 -5.00 8.24
CA GLU A 146 -5.70 -4.41 8.68
C GLU A 146 -6.78 -5.46 8.91
N TRP A 147 -6.74 -6.56 8.15
CA TRP A 147 -7.62 -7.70 8.40
C TRP A 147 -7.24 -8.41 9.70
N TYR A 148 -5.95 -8.67 9.91
CA TYR A 148 -5.47 -9.30 11.14
C TYR A 148 -5.74 -8.43 12.39
N LYS A 149 -5.59 -7.10 12.28
CA LYS A 149 -5.91 -6.13 13.34
C LYS A 149 -7.39 -6.15 13.77
N SER A 150 -8.32 -6.66 12.95
CA SER A 150 -9.73 -6.74 13.37
C SER A 150 -9.95 -7.80 14.46
N GLY A 151 -8.98 -8.67 14.73
CA GLY A 151 -9.01 -9.67 15.81
C GLY A 151 -9.94 -10.85 15.55
N ASN A 152 -10.69 -10.83 14.44
CA ASN A 152 -11.71 -11.83 14.14
C ASN A 152 -11.23 -12.95 13.22
N VAL A 153 -9.97 -12.88 12.74
CA VAL A 153 -9.42 -13.79 11.73
C VAL A 153 -7.95 -14.08 12.02
N THR A 154 -7.55 -15.35 11.88
CA THR A 154 -6.18 -15.81 12.02
C THR A 154 -5.34 -15.54 10.77
N LEU A 155 -4.01 -15.49 10.90
CA LEU A 155 -3.11 -15.39 9.74
C LEU A 155 -3.25 -16.58 8.78
N GLN A 156 -3.63 -17.76 9.29
CA GLN A 156 -3.89 -18.93 8.46
C GLN A 156 -5.09 -18.71 7.55
N GLU A 157 -6.23 -18.32 8.12
CA GLU A 157 -7.45 -18.03 7.35
C GLU A 157 -7.23 -16.88 6.37
N ILE A 158 -6.48 -15.84 6.76
CA ILE A 158 -6.08 -14.76 5.84
C ILE A 158 -5.28 -15.35 4.68
N SER A 159 -4.28 -16.19 4.94
CA SER A 159 -3.44 -16.80 3.91
C SER A 159 -4.20 -17.70 2.94
N GLU A 160 -5.17 -18.48 3.44
CA GLU A 160 -6.04 -19.34 2.65
C GLU A 160 -6.96 -18.53 1.73
N LYS A 161 -7.57 -17.47 2.27
CA LYS A 161 -8.47 -16.57 1.50
C LYS A 161 -7.71 -15.70 0.50
N ILE A 162 -6.49 -15.31 0.84
CA ILE A 162 -5.60 -14.56 -0.04
C ILE A 162 -4.96 -15.46 -1.09
N GLY A 163 -4.70 -16.74 -0.81
CA GLY A 163 -4.01 -17.64 -1.73
C GLY A 163 -2.49 -17.45 -1.74
N ASP A 164 -1.89 -17.13 -0.60
CA ASP A 164 -0.43 -17.02 -0.44
C ASP A 164 0.05 -17.91 0.71
N ARG A 165 1.36 -18.18 0.78
CA ARG A 165 1.90 -19.00 1.88
C ARG A 165 1.71 -18.29 3.21
N HIS A 166 1.26 -19.01 4.23
CA HIS A 166 1.11 -18.51 5.60
C HIS A 166 2.34 -17.74 6.09
N ASP A 167 3.54 -18.30 5.93
CA ASP A 167 4.80 -17.64 6.30
C ASP A 167 5.05 -16.31 5.58
N THR A 168 4.57 -16.16 4.33
CA THR A 168 4.74 -14.93 3.55
C THR A 168 3.82 -13.84 4.09
N ILE A 169 2.54 -14.18 4.34
CA ILE A 169 1.58 -13.26 4.95
C ILE A 169 2.05 -12.81 6.33
N LYS A 170 2.55 -13.76 7.14
CA LYS A 170 3.11 -13.46 8.45
C LYS A 170 4.25 -12.44 8.40
N ARG A 171 5.20 -12.62 7.47
CA ARG A 171 6.31 -11.67 7.27
C ARG A 171 5.84 -10.30 6.80
N MET A 172 4.87 -10.28 5.88
CA MET A 172 4.25 -9.07 5.37
C MET A 172 3.56 -8.27 6.49
N VAL A 173 2.73 -8.92 7.31
CA VAL A 173 2.00 -8.27 8.41
C VAL A 173 2.97 -7.69 9.44
N ALA A 174 4.01 -8.43 9.82
CA ALA A 174 5.02 -7.90 10.75
C ALA A 174 5.77 -6.69 10.21
N ALA A 175 6.14 -6.71 8.92
CA ALA A 175 6.78 -5.56 8.28
C ALA A 175 5.86 -4.33 8.24
N ILE A 176 4.54 -4.51 8.09
CA ILE A 176 3.57 -3.42 8.25
C ILE A 176 3.57 -2.90 9.69
N TYR A 177 3.56 -3.76 10.69
CA TYR A 177 3.57 -3.32 12.10
C TYR A 177 4.85 -2.54 12.47
N VAL A 178 6.00 -2.92 11.90
CA VAL A 178 7.26 -2.18 12.03
C VAL A 178 7.16 -0.79 11.37
N LEU A 179 6.60 -0.69 10.16
CA LEU A 179 6.41 0.60 9.47
C LEU A 179 5.41 1.49 10.21
N ASP A 180 4.27 0.95 10.62
CA ASP A 180 3.25 1.67 11.38
C ASP A 180 3.85 2.22 12.68
N GLN A 181 4.66 1.42 13.38
CA GLN A 181 5.37 1.87 14.57
C GLN A 181 6.32 3.02 14.28
N ALA A 182 7.10 2.96 13.20
CA ALA A 182 8.01 4.04 12.81
C ALA A 182 7.27 5.35 12.51
N GLU A 183 6.12 5.26 11.82
CA GLU A 183 5.27 6.41 11.50
C GLU A 183 4.64 6.99 12.77
N ILE A 184 4.10 6.15 13.68
CA ILE A 184 3.51 6.55 14.96
C ILE A 184 4.55 7.23 15.86
N ARG A 185 5.79 6.73 15.88
CA ARG A 185 6.90 7.30 16.66
C ARG A 185 7.53 8.53 15.99
N GLY A 186 7.11 8.88 14.78
CA GLY A 186 7.62 10.04 14.05
C GLY A 186 9.08 9.91 13.62
N VAL A 187 9.62 8.68 13.56
CA VAL A 187 11.03 8.46 13.22
C VAL A 187 11.26 8.20 11.75
N PHE A 188 10.23 7.75 11.02
CA PHE A 188 10.27 7.58 9.58
C PHE A 188 8.88 7.72 8.99
N SER A 189 8.77 8.32 7.80
CA SER A 189 7.54 8.31 7.01
C SER A 189 7.82 7.79 5.62
N LEU A 190 6.92 6.99 5.06
CA LEU A 190 7.02 6.56 3.67
C LEU A 190 7.10 7.74 2.71
N THR A 191 6.54 8.91 3.05
CA THR A 191 6.61 10.11 2.19
C THR A 191 8.00 10.75 2.15
N ASP A 192 8.77 10.59 3.22
CA ASP A 192 10.14 11.09 3.37
C ASP A 192 11.17 10.22 2.64
N ARG A 193 10.82 8.99 2.24
CA ARG A 193 11.74 8.11 1.51
C ARG A 193 12.35 8.80 0.28
N LYS A 194 13.63 8.56 0.03
CA LYS A 194 14.33 9.08 -1.16
C LYS A 194 14.09 8.20 -2.40
N THR A 195 13.86 6.90 -2.20
CA THR A 195 13.52 5.96 -3.29
C THR A 195 12.19 6.31 -3.97
N THR A 196 12.20 6.33 -5.30
CA THR A 196 10.99 6.57 -6.11
C THR A 196 10.04 5.36 -6.02
N LYS A 197 10.55 4.17 -6.32
CA LYS A 197 9.84 2.90 -6.19
C LYS A 197 9.96 2.36 -4.77
N PHE A 198 8.82 2.05 -4.15
CA PHE A 198 8.80 1.46 -2.83
C PHE A 198 8.92 -0.07 -2.90
N ASN A 199 10.14 -0.58 -2.76
CA ASN A 199 10.42 -2.02 -2.72
C ASN A 199 10.14 -2.57 -1.30
N PHE A 200 8.88 -2.83 -0.99
CA PHE A 200 8.46 -3.37 0.32
C PHE A 200 9.12 -4.71 0.68
N SER A 201 9.50 -5.48 -0.35
CA SER A 201 10.22 -6.73 -0.20
C SER A 201 11.59 -6.62 0.44
N HIS A 202 12.22 -5.44 0.40
CA HIS A 202 13.46 -5.19 1.13
C HIS A 202 13.25 -5.33 2.65
N LEU A 203 12.18 -4.72 3.17
CA LEU A 203 11.92 -4.71 4.61
C LEU A 203 11.51 -6.09 5.14
N TYR A 204 10.51 -6.76 4.53
CA TYR A 204 10.09 -8.07 5.05
C TYR A 204 11.18 -9.15 4.89
N THR A 205 12.11 -8.99 3.93
CA THR A 205 13.29 -9.84 3.82
C THR A 205 14.34 -9.49 4.87
N ALA A 206 14.61 -8.21 5.13
CA ALA A 206 15.52 -7.77 6.18
C ALA A 206 15.08 -8.31 7.55
N LEU A 207 13.81 -8.11 7.90
CA LEU A 207 13.24 -8.56 9.17
C LEU A 207 13.24 -10.09 9.34
N SER A 208 13.38 -10.86 8.25
CA SER A 208 13.51 -12.32 8.30
C SER A 208 14.93 -12.82 8.63
N ARG A 209 15.92 -11.92 8.69
CA ARG A 209 17.31 -12.24 9.04
C ARG A 209 17.58 -11.94 10.51
N SER A 210 18.28 -12.86 11.18
CA SER A 210 18.62 -12.73 12.60
C SER A 210 19.44 -11.50 12.94
N THR A 211 20.26 -11.00 12.00
CA THR A 211 21.10 -9.81 12.22
C THR A 211 20.26 -8.55 12.41
N TYR A 212 19.25 -8.32 11.57
CA TYR A 212 18.30 -7.21 11.74
C TYR A 212 17.45 -7.38 12.99
N MET A 213 16.98 -8.60 13.27
CA MET A 213 16.21 -8.87 14.49
C MET A 213 17.04 -8.52 15.73
N SER A 214 18.29 -8.97 15.79
CA SER A 214 19.22 -8.66 16.88
C SER A 214 19.48 -7.17 17.01
N TYR A 215 19.70 -6.48 15.88
CA TYR A 215 19.97 -5.03 15.88
C TYR A 215 18.78 -4.24 16.42
N LEU A 216 17.56 -4.60 15.99
CA LEU A 216 16.31 -3.95 16.39
C LEU A 216 15.78 -4.43 17.75
N GLY A 217 16.37 -5.47 18.35
CA GLY A 217 15.86 -6.08 19.59
C GLY A 217 14.55 -6.85 19.40
N LEU A 218 14.30 -7.36 18.20
CA LEU A 218 13.18 -8.26 17.91
C LEU A 218 13.52 -9.68 18.36
N GLU A 219 12.52 -10.44 18.77
CA GLU A 219 12.71 -11.87 19.07
C GLU A 219 13.22 -12.60 17.83
N THR A 220 14.37 -13.28 17.92
CA THR A 220 14.97 -14.02 16.79
C THR A 220 14.07 -15.15 16.27
N ALA A 221 13.10 -15.56 17.07
CA ALA A 221 12.06 -16.51 16.74
C ALA A 221 10.71 -15.85 16.45
N TRP A 222 10.63 -14.56 16.11
CA TRP A 222 9.35 -13.91 15.81
C TRP A 222 8.61 -14.57 14.64
N SER A 223 9.30 -15.33 13.77
CA SER A 223 8.65 -16.21 12.78
C SER A 223 7.80 -17.32 13.41
N ARG A 224 8.09 -17.72 14.65
CA ARG A 224 7.34 -18.71 15.44
C ARG A 224 6.14 -18.11 16.18
N TYR A 225 6.11 -16.81 16.40
CA TYR A 225 5.04 -16.10 17.12
C TYR A 225 4.21 -15.25 16.17
N ASP A 226 2.94 -15.05 16.46
CA ASP A 226 2.15 -14.17 15.61
C ASP A 226 2.61 -12.71 15.74
N PRO A 227 2.69 -11.94 14.64
CA PRO A 227 3.11 -10.55 14.67
C PRO A 227 2.28 -9.73 15.65
N GLN A 228 2.95 -8.94 16.49
CA GLN A 228 2.29 -8.04 17.44
C GLN A 228 2.52 -6.58 17.04
N PRO A 229 1.53 -5.68 17.25
CA PRO A 229 1.72 -4.25 17.04
C PRO A 229 2.87 -3.69 17.89
N ASN A 230 3.56 -2.69 17.37
CA ASN A 230 4.73 -2.06 18.01
C ASN A 230 5.84 -3.06 18.43
N PRO A 231 6.35 -3.89 17.51
CA PRO A 231 7.26 -4.98 17.85
C PRO A 231 8.68 -4.53 18.27
N VAL A 232 9.12 -3.32 17.89
CA VAL A 232 10.45 -2.81 18.24
C VAL A 232 10.45 -2.21 19.65
N PRO A 233 11.36 -2.60 20.56
CA PRO A 233 11.48 -1.99 21.88
C PRO A 233 11.75 -0.48 21.82
N ASN A 234 11.28 0.27 22.83
CA ASN A 234 11.36 1.74 22.83
C ASN A 234 12.81 2.26 22.77
N GLU A 235 13.73 1.55 23.40
CA GLU A 235 15.16 1.84 23.41
C GLU A 235 15.84 1.65 22.04
N ASN A 236 15.19 0.94 21.10
CA ASN A 236 15.72 0.65 19.76
C ASN A 236 14.99 1.43 18.65
N ILE A 237 14.18 2.43 19.00
CA ILE A 237 13.45 3.22 18.01
C ILE A 237 14.38 4.02 17.09
N ASP A 238 15.52 4.50 17.60
CA ASP A 238 16.54 5.14 16.75
C ASP A 238 17.17 4.15 15.78
N ARG A 239 17.39 2.90 16.19
CA ARG A 239 17.88 1.83 15.30
C ARG A 239 16.86 1.46 14.22
N LEU A 240 15.57 1.51 14.54
CA LEU A 240 14.50 1.35 13.55
C LEU A 240 14.58 2.44 12.47
N ARG A 241 14.79 3.69 12.87
CA ARG A 241 15.01 4.79 11.94
C ARG A 241 16.18 4.51 11.02
N GLU A 242 17.33 4.15 11.58
CA GLU A 242 18.54 3.88 10.82
C GLU A 242 18.32 2.80 9.76
N VAL A 243 17.73 1.67 10.15
CA VAL A 243 17.42 0.58 9.21
C VAL A 243 16.51 1.06 8.08
N LEU A 244 15.45 1.82 8.38
CA LEU A 244 14.54 2.33 7.35
C LEU A 244 15.20 3.36 6.43
N VAL A 245 16.03 4.25 6.97
CA VAL A 245 16.80 5.23 6.19
C VAL A 245 17.86 4.54 5.33
N TRP A 246 18.55 3.51 5.84
CA TRP A 246 19.50 2.74 5.03
C TRP A 246 18.83 1.94 3.92
N ILE A 247 17.62 1.43 4.14
CA ILE A 247 16.87 0.70 3.10
C ILE A 247 16.22 1.64 2.08
N TYR A 248 15.68 2.78 2.50
CA TYR A 248 14.79 3.60 1.66
C TYR A 248 15.24 5.05 1.42
N GLY A 249 16.29 5.49 2.11
CA GLY A 249 16.78 6.88 2.11
C GLY A 249 15.84 7.83 2.87
N SER A 250 16.27 9.08 3.02
CA SER A 250 15.48 10.16 3.58
C SER A 250 15.71 11.46 2.79
N LYS A 251 14.63 12.13 2.41
CA LYS A 251 14.68 13.44 1.77
C LYS A 251 15.04 14.52 2.77
N ALA A 252 14.44 14.47 3.97
CA ALA A 252 14.69 15.41 5.05
C ALA A 252 16.17 15.43 5.47
N ASP A 253 16.80 14.26 5.56
CA ASP A 253 18.22 14.14 5.91
C ASP A 253 19.16 14.27 4.70
N GLY A 254 18.61 14.34 3.48
CA GLY A 254 19.41 14.28 2.25
C GLY A 254 20.11 12.94 2.00
N ARG A 255 19.79 11.88 2.76
CA ARG A 255 20.47 10.57 2.73
C ARG A 255 19.94 9.66 1.62
N GLU A 256 20.85 9.14 0.80
CA GLU A 256 20.57 8.07 -0.15
C GLU A 256 20.37 6.72 0.57
N PRO A 257 19.53 5.82 0.04
CA PRO A 257 19.50 4.43 0.50
C PRO A 257 20.85 3.77 0.19
N VAL A 258 21.38 2.99 1.13
CA VAL A 258 22.56 2.15 0.87
C VAL A 258 22.17 0.81 0.24
N VAL A 259 20.89 0.42 0.33
CA VAL A 259 20.31 -0.76 -0.34
C VAL A 259 19.77 -0.38 -1.72
N GLN A 260 20.36 -0.95 -2.77
CA GLN A 260 19.93 -0.75 -4.16
C GLN A 260 19.14 -1.96 -4.69
N SER A 261 19.39 -3.14 -4.15
CA SER A 261 18.83 -4.42 -4.55
C SER A 261 18.49 -5.30 -3.33
N GLN A 262 17.49 -6.17 -3.46
CA GLN A 262 17.16 -7.10 -2.36
C GLN A 262 18.30 -8.08 -2.08
N ASN A 263 19.01 -8.51 -3.11
CA ASN A 263 20.18 -9.36 -3.05
C ASN A 263 21.26 -8.75 -3.97
N PRO A 264 22.47 -8.46 -3.47
CA PRO A 264 23.01 -8.85 -2.17
C PRO A 264 22.84 -7.85 -1.02
N ASP A 265 22.33 -6.65 -1.26
CA ASP A 265 22.51 -5.54 -0.30
C ASP A 265 21.82 -5.74 1.05
N ILE A 266 20.66 -6.40 1.10
CA ILE A 266 20.01 -6.77 2.38
C ILE A 266 20.86 -7.78 3.17
N LYS A 267 21.67 -8.60 2.50
CA LYS A 267 22.64 -9.45 3.19
C LYS A 267 23.75 -8.59 3.77
N TYR A 268 24.38 -7.76 2.96
CA TYR A 268 25.53 -6.96 3.36
C TYR A 268 25.18 -5.98 4.47
N LEU A 269 24.09 -5.22 4.33
CA LEU A 269 23.61 -4.35 5.41
C LEU A 269 23.40 -5.16 6.70
N GLY A 270 22.78 -6.33 6.63
CA GLY A 270 22.62 -7.21 7.79
C GLY A 270 23.95 -7.62 8.44
N GLU A 271 25.01 -7.87 7.67
CA GLU A 271 26.35 -8.18 8.18
C GLU A 271 26.99 -6.93 8.81
N THR A 272 26.83 -5.78 8.17
CA THR A 272 27.30 -4.47 8.66
C THR A 272 26.69 -4.10 10.00
N LEU A 273 25.40 -4.39 10.24
CA LEU A 273 24.72 -4.15 11.53
C LEU A 273 25.36 -4.90 12.71
N MET A 274 26.15 -5.94 12.44
CA MET A 274 26.87 -6.73 13.44
C MET A 274 28.32 -6.28 13.63
N SER A 275 28.79 -5.30 12.85
CA SER A 275 30.16 -4.77 12.87
C SER A 275 30.19 -3.36 13.44
N ALA A 276 30.96 -3.13 14.51
CA ALA A 276 31.11 -1.79 15.08
C ALA A 276 31.78 -0.81 14.10
N GLU A 277 32.77 -1.29 13.33
CA GLU A 277 33.46 -0.51 12.31
C GLU A 277 32.52 -0.21 11.13
N GLY A 278 31.79 -1.22 10.65
CA GLY A 278 30.84 -1.05 9.55
C GLY A 278 29.69 -0.10 9.90
N LEU A 279 29.15 -0.19 11.12
CA LEU A 279 28.17 0.77 11.62
C LEU A 279 28.72 2.19 11.65
N HIS A 280 29.96 2.38 12.11
CA HIS A 280 30.61 3.68 12.12
C HIS A 280 30.70 4.29 10.72
N ILE A 281 31.05 3.47 9.72
CA ILE A 281 31.13 3.89 8.32
C ILE A 281 29.74 4.31 7.80
N LEU A 282 28.70 3.51 8.04
CA LEU A 282 27.34 3.85 7.61
C LEU A 282 26.78 5.09 8.33
N HIS A 283 27.13 5.30 9.61
CA HIS A 283 26.76 6.51 10.35
C HIS A 283 27.42 7.76 9.80
N ALA A 284 28.67 7.65 9.34
CA ALA A 284 29.42 8.71 8.66
C ALA A 284 28.91 8.99 7.23
N GLY A 285 27.95 8.20 6.72
CA GLY A 285 27.38 8.35 5.38
C GLY A 285 28.11 7.56 4.29
N GLY A 286 28.95 6.61 4.68
CA GLY A 286 29.58 5.66 3.76
C GLY A 286 28.61 4.65 3.16
N THR A 287 29.12 3.87 2.22
CA THR A 287 28.41 2.85 1.44
C THR A 287 28.57 1.47 2.04
N LEU A 288 27.73 0.50 1.61
CA LEU A 288 27.90 -0.91 1.99
C LEU A 288 29.17 -1.57 1.46
N ALA A 289 29.83 -0.97 0.45
CA ALA A 289 31.10 -1.50 -0.05
C ALA A 289 32.29 -1.06 0.82
N GLU A 290 32.14 0.08 1.51
CA GLU A 290 33.15 0.60 2.44
C GLU A 290 33.02 -0.04 3.83
N ALA A 291 31.78 -0.39 4.22
CA ALA A 291 31.40 -0.90 5.54
C ALA A 291 31.47 -2.43 5.67
#